data_AF-A0A943YWB7-F1
#
_entry.id   AF-A0A943YWB7-F1
#
_cell.length_a   1.000
_cell.length_b   1.000
_cell.length_c   1.000
_cell.angle_alpha   90.00
_cell.angle_beta   90.00
_cell.angle_gamma   90.00
#
_symmetry.space_group_name_H-M   'P 1'
#
loop_
_entity.id
_entity.type
_entity.pdbx_description
1 polymer ?
#
loop_
_entity_poly.entity_id
_entity_poly.type
_entity_poly.pdbx_seq_one_letter_code
_entity_poly.pdbx_strand_id
1 'polypeptide(L)'
;MKTRSMAVLLSMGLAFSLSACSGGSVEADTGSAGGASAVAEKTDPAKDEVKAEEIAWTASDVVIDGKRRVAIQYENKSAYTIANLRIDFVIREDLSEEELQAAFSDMQSEINADPAGNAKKNGMWGEVSIPVLPGESSEPGPLEVGAIYINDMAQFEAVEPDLMKIAFLTDDGKMYEETYDFKNDSYSLNSKVIDTAEWGSEEPATMSPKIDGAIVVDVEDTADRFSFEAIDVDQGEFDAYVDACKEAGFTVDPAETDQTYYADHVDGGFHVDCFYYPGRQQLTIYLDRLQ
;
A
#
# COMPACT_ATOMS: atom_id res chain seq x y z
N MET A 1 6.13 34.34 10.06
CA MET A 1 5.15 33.30 9.67
C MET A 1 4.88 32.46 10.90
N LYS A 2 3.62 32.15 11.19
CA LYS A 2 3.19 31.53 12.45
C LYS A 2 3.57 30.04 12.43
N THR A 3 4.56 29.66 13.25
CA THR A 3 4.81 28.28 13.65
C THR A 3 3.58 27.76 14.36
N ARG A 4 2.81 26.89 13.70
CA ARG A 4 1.77 26.10 14.36
C ARG A 4 2.46 24.87 14.93
N SER A 5 2.80 24.92 16.22
CA SER A 5 3.13 23.73 17.00
C SER A 5 1.93 22.79 16.99
N MET A 6 2.01 21.70 16.24
CA MET A 6 1.00 20.65 16.23
C MET A 6 1.28 19.75 17.44
N ALA A 7 0.72 20.15 18.59
CA ALA A 7 0.68 19.30 19.76
C ALA A 7 -0.37 18.21 19.52
N VAL A 8 0.08 16.98 19.28
CA VAL A 8 -0.78 15.79 19.20
C VAL A 8 -1.29 15.49 20.60
N LEU A 9 -2.56 15.82 20.86
CA LEU A 9 -3.28 15.46 22.08
C LEU A 9 -3.89 14.08 21.89
N LEU A 10 -3.26 13.07 22.51
CA LEU A 10 -3.84 11.73 22.68
C LEU A 10 -5.08 11.85 23.59
N SER A 11 -6.28 11.61 23.05
CA SER A 11 -7.48 11.46 23.88
C SER A 11 -8.06 10.06 23.70
N MET A 12 -7.80 9.19 24.70
CA MET A 12 -8.51 7.93 24.87
C MET A 12 -9.98 8.23 25.18
N GLY A 13 -10.88 7.81 24.30
CA GLY A 13 -12.32 7.88 24.49
C GLY A 13 -12.99 6.54 24.17
N LEU A 14 -12.96 5.61 25.13
CA LEU A 14 -13.84 4.44 25.14
C LEU A 14 -15.27 4.88 25.48
N ALA A 15 -16.24 4.59 24.60
CA ALA A 15 -17.63 4.38 25.00
C ALA A 15 -18.41 3.55 23.98
N PHE A 16 -18.78 2.33 24.38
CA PHE A 16 -19.84 1.52 23.80
C PHE A 16 -21.20 2.23 23.88
N SER A 17 -22.04 2.08 22.86
CA SER A 17 -23.44 1.68 23.06
C SER A 17 -24.08 1.08 21.81
N LEU A 18 -24.78 -0.03 22.03
CA LEU A 18 -25.58 -0.83 21.12
C LEU A 18 -26.99 -0.23 20.90
N SER A 19 -27.65 -0.76 19.86
CA SER A 19 -29.11 -0.82 19.62
C SER A 19 -29.67 0.34 18.76
N ALA A 20 -30.61 0.17 17.82
CA ALA A 20 -31.54 -0.92 17.54
C ALA A 20 -32.06 -0.81 16.09
N CYS A 21 -32.55 -1.94 15.56
CA CYS A 21 -33.29 -2.07 14.30
C CYS A 21 -34.63 -1.33 14.30
N SER A 22 -35.10 -0.92 13.12
CA SER A 22 -36.53 -1.04 12.78
C SER A 22 -36.71 -1.20 11.28
N GLY A 23 -37.37 -2.29 10.88
CA GLY A 23 -37.69 -2.60 9.49
C GLY A 23 -38.97 -1.94 8.98
N GLY A 24 -39.16 -2.08 7.67
CA GLY A 24 -40.40 -1.80 6.95
C GLY A 24 -40.32 -2.36 5.54
N SER A 25 -40.91 -3.53 5.32
CA SER A 25 -41.37 -4.04 4.02
C SER A 25 -42.66 -3.27 3.63
N VAL A 26 -43.19 -3.19 2.40
CA VAL A 26 -43.20 -3.96 1.15
C VAL A 26 -43.69 -2.96 0.07
N GLU A 27 -43.33 -3.08 -1.20
CA GLU A 27 -44.27 -3.21 -2.35
C GLU A 27 -43.55 -3.12 -3.69
N ALA A 28 -43.81 -4.14 -4.52
CA ALA A 28 -43.42 -4.21 -5.91
C ALA A 28 -44.49 -3.53 -6.76
N ASP A 29 -44.08 -2.68 -7.70
CA ASP A 29 -44.92 -2.33 -8.85
C ASP A 29 -44.10 -2.40 -10.14
N THR A 30 -44.73 -3.02 -11.13
CA THR A 30 -44.22 -3.36 -12.45
C THR A 30 -44.54 -2.24 -13.43
N GLY A 31 -43.52 -1.67 -14.08
CA GLY A 31 -43.74 -0.69 -15.14
C GLY A 31 -42.48 -0.34 -15.92
N SER A 32 -42.25 -1.07 -17.02
CA SER A 32 -41.22 -0.79 -18.02
C SER A 32 -41.58 0.44 -18.86
N ALA A 33 -40.64 1.39 -19.04
CA ALA A 33 -40.18 1.87 -20.35
C ALA A 33 -39.24 3.07 -20.24
N GLY A 34 -38.03 2.92 -20.80
CA GLY A 34 -37.39 3.99 -21.59
C GLY A 34 -36.71 5.14 -20.84
N GLY A 35 -35.68 4.84 -20.05
CA GLY A 35 -34.65 5.82 -19.70
C GLY A 35 -33.38 5.47 -20.46
N ALA A 36 -33.01 6.26 -21.47
CA ALA A 36 -31.66 6.20 -22.03
C ALA A 36 -30.69 6.48 -20.87
N SER A 37 -29.94 5.45 -20.47
CA SER A 37 -28.90 5.59 -19.45
C SER A 37 -27.87 6.55 -20.01
N ALA A 38 -27.87 7.78 -19.51
CA ALA A 38 -26.70 8.62 -19.60
C ALA A 38 -25.60 7.86 -18.88
N VAL A 39 -24.68 7.28 -19.65
CA VAL A 39 -23.38 6.88 -19.12
C VAL A 39 -22.76 8.19 -18.67
N ALA A 40 -22.82 8.48 -17.37
CA ALA A 40 -22.05 9.55 -16.81
C ALA A 40 -20.59 9.18 -17.10
N GLU A 41 -19.92 9.95 -17.96
CA GLU A 41 -18.47 9.96 -18.00
C GLU A 41 -18.04 10.31 -16.57
N LYS A 42 -17.62 9.30 -15.80
CA LYS A 42 -17.02 9.52 -14.49
C LYS A 42 -15.66 10.14 -14.75
N THR A 43 -15.59 11.43 -14.48
CA THR A 43 -14.37 12.22 -14.46
C THR A 43 -13.50 11.76 -13.29
N ASP A 44 -12.19 11.95 -13.41
CA ASP A 44 -11.24 11.71 -12.31
C ASP A 44 -11.71 12.39 -11.00
N PRO A 45 -11.37 11.80 -9.84
CA PRO A 45 -11.65 12.40 -8.54
C PRO A 45 -11.05 13.80 -8.42
N ALA A 46 -11.56 14.58 -7.46
CA ALA A 46 -10.83 15.78 -7.07
C ALA A 46 -9.42 15.39 -6.59
N LYS A 47 -8.49 16.35 -6.58
CA LYS A 47 -7.11 16.09 -6.15
C LYS A 47 -6.94 16.17 -4.63
N ASP A 48 -8.03 16.13 -3.88
CA ASP A 48 -8.14 16.27 -2.43
C ASP A 48 -9.32 15.46 -1.89
N GLU A 49 -9.61 14.31 -2.52
CA GLU A 49 -10.68 13.40 -2.07
C GLU A 49 -10.36 12.81 -0.70
N VAL A 50 -9.09 12.48 -0.46
CA VAL A 50 -8.61 12.06 0.87
C VAL A 50 -7.81 13.21 1.47
N LYS A 51 -8.38 13.84 2.50
CA LYS A 51 -7.67 14.95 3.13
C LYS A 51 -6.59 14.39 4.06
N ALA A 52 -5.41 15.02 4.05
CA ALA A 52 -4.32 14.70 4.97
C ALA A 52 -4.74 14.77 6.46
N GLU A 53 -5.74 15.60 6.82
CA GLU A 53 -6.31 15.66 8.18
C GLU A 53 -7.17 14.44 8.55
N GLU A 54 -7.64 13.67 7.56
CA GLU A 54 -8.34 12.40 7.74
C GLU A 54 -7.38 11.23 7.95
N ILE A 55 -6.08 11.42 7.67
CA ILE A 55 -5.03 10.47 7.99
C ILE A 55 -4.40 10.84 9.34
N ALA A 56 -4.95 10.30 10.43
CA ALA A 56 -4.46 10.60 11.77
C ALA A 56 -3.25 9.71 12.11
N TRP A 57 -2.07 10.11 11.65
CA TRP A 57 -0.82 9.35 11.82
C TRP A 57 0.00 9.79 13.04
N THR A 58 0.80 8.87 13.58
CA THR A 58 1.78 9.08 14.64
C THR A 58 3.04 8.26 14.37
N ALA A 59 4.18 8.67 14.93
CA ALA A 59 5.39 7.85 14.98
C ALA A 59 5.69 7.47 16.43
N SER A 60 6.07 6.22 16.67
CA SER A 60 6.37 5.74 18.03
C SER A 60 7.35 4.56 18.02
N ASP A 61 7.95 4.30 19.19
CA ASP A 61 8.75 3.10 19.43
C ASP A 61 7.87 1.85 19.41
N VAL A 62 8.24 0.88 18.59
CA VAL A 62 7.60 -0.42 18.46
C VAL A 62 8.62 -1.55 18.52
N VAL A 63 8.15 -2.78 18.74
CA VAL A 63 8.99 -3.98 18.66
C VAL A 63 8.53 -4.81 17.47
N ILE A 64 9.38 -4.92 16.46
CA ILE A 64 9.14 -5.70 15.24
C ILE A 64 10.28 -6.72 15.11
N ASP A 65 9.94 -7.99 14.97
CA ASP A 65 10.89 -9.12 14.91
C ASP A 65 11.90 -9.14 16.07
N GLY A 66 11.44 -8.78 17.27
CA GLY A 66 12.27 -8.72 18.48
C GLY A 66 13.28 -7.56 18.51
N LYS A 67 13.23 -6.65 17.54
CA LYS A 67 14.08 -5.44 17.48
C LYS A 67 13.23 -4.20 17.74
N ARG A 68 13.78 -3.26 18.52
CA ARG A 68 13.16 -1.94 18.69
C ARG A 68 13.30 -1.17 17.38
N ARG A 69 12.20 -0.61 16.91
CA ARG A 69 12.09 0.21 15.70
C ARG A 69 11.30 1.46 16.03
N VAL A 70 11.46 2.51 15.23
CA VAL A 70 10.44 3.56 15.16
C VAL A 70 9.57 3.28 13.95
N ALA A 71 8.25 3.41 14.10
CA ALA A 71 7.30 3.14 13.03
C ALA A 71 6.20 4.21 12.99
N ILE A 72 5.67 4.46 11.79
CA ILE A 72 4.43 5.19 11.60
C ILE A 72 3.23 4.25 11.77
N GLN A 73 2.15 4.77 12.32
CA GLN A 73 0.84 4.13 12.34
C GLN A 73 -0.22 5.21 12.15
N TYR A 74 -1.32 4.89 11.47
CA TYR A 74 -2.40 5.85 11.26
C TYR A 74 -3.79 5.25 11.47
N GLU A 75 -4.73 6.10 11.83
CA GLU A 75 -6.18 5.83 11.76
C GLU A 75 -6.72 6.44 10.46
N ASN A 76 -7.40 5.63 9.65
CA ASN A 76 -8.06 6.08 8.42
C ASN A 76 -9.44 6.67 8.77
N LYS A 77 -9.59 8.00 8.71
CA LYS A 77 -10.87 8.69 8.94
C LYS A 77 -11.57 9.09 7.66
N SER A 78 -10.99 8.75 6.51
CA SER A 78 -11.59 9.04 5.21
C SER A 78 -12.74 8.05 4.94
N ALA A 79 -13.49 8.31 3.87
CA ALA A 79 -14.53 7.41 3.39
C ALA A 79 -13.98 6.26 2.52
N TYR A 80 -12.68 6.27 2.20
CA TYR A 80 -12.06 5.38 1.23
C TYR A 80 -11.19 4.32 1.91
N THR A 81 -11.09 3.14 1.30
CA THR A 81 -10.02 2.19 1.66
C THR A 81 -8.69 2.78 1.20
N ILE A 82 -7.73 2.93 2.11
CA ILE A 82 -6.38 3.39 1.79
C ILE A 82 -5.54 2.16 1.49
N ALA A 83 -5.15 1.99 0.23
CA ALA A 83 -4.36 0.86 -0.26
C ALA A 83 -2.86 1.00 0.06
N ASN A 84 -2.36 2.23 0.06
CA ASN A 84 -0.98 2.53 0.44
C ASN A 84 -0.93 3.94 1.07
N LEU A 85 -0.21 4.06 2.18
CA LEU A 85 0.17 5.34 2.74
C LEU A 85 1.70 5.40 2.84
N ARG A 86 2.30 6.40 2.20
CA ARG A 86 3.72 6.71 2.35
C ARG A 86 3.90 8.14 2.86
N ILE A 87 4.72 8.32 3.88
CA ILE A 87 5.15 9.64 4.35
C ILE A 87 6.65 9.75 4.18
N ASP A 88 7.07 10.70 3.35
CA ASP A 88 8.45 11.09 3.17
C ASP A 88 8.77 12.28 4.09
N PHE A 89 9.94 12.25 4.70
CA PHE A 89 10.44 13.25 5.65
C PHE A 89 11.81 13.76 5.22
N VAL A 90 12.07 15.03 5.51
CA VAL A 90 13.35 15.70 5.26
C VAL A 90 13.98 16.14 6.56
N ILE A 91 15.32 16.22 6.58
CA ILE A 91 16.04 16.78 7.73
C ILE A 91 15.56 18.21 7.96
N ARG A 92 15.20 18.55 9.20
CA ARG A 92 14.75 19.92 9.51
C ARG A 92 15.88 20.92 9.21
N GLU A 93 15.51 22.03 8.59
CA GLU A 93 16.49 23.06 8.18
C GLU A 93 17.18 23.75 9.38
N ASP A 94 16.63 23.62 10.59
CA ASP A 94 17.12 24.26 11.81
C ASP A 94 18.14 23.43 12.62
N LEU A 95 18.37 22.15 12.27
CA LEU A 95 19.38 21.34 12.95
C LEU A 95 20.80 21.81 12.61
N SER A 96 21.64 21.91 13.65
CA SER A 96 23.08 22.00 13.44
C SER A 96 23.67 20.67 12.95
N GLU A 97 24.84 20.74 12.31
CA GLU A 97 25.57 19.53 11.89
C GLU A 97 25.86 18.61 13.07
N GLU A 98 26.19 19.17 14.24
CA GLU A 98 26.50 18.40 15.45
C GLU A 98 25.28 17.63 15.96
N GLU A 99 24.10 18.27 16.01
CA GLU A 99 22.86 17.62 16.42
C GLU A 99 22.46 16.50 15.45
N LEU A 100 22.60 16.73 14.15
CA LEU A 100 22.29 15.73 13.15
C LEU A 100 23.25 14.53 13.25
N GLN A 101 24.55 14.77 13.38
CA GLN A 101 25.53 13.69 13.55
C GLN A 101 25.26 12.90 14.83
N ALA A 102 24.88 13.56 15.92
CA ALA A 102 24.52 12.90 17.17
C ALA A 102 23.29 11.99 16.99
N ALA A 103 22.22 12.50 16.37
CA ALA A 103 20.97 11.75 16.16
C ALA A 103 21.17 10.45 15.37
N PHE A 104 22.06 10.47 14.37
CA PHE A 104 22.27 9.34 13.47
C PHE A 104 23.51 8.47 13.80
N SER A 105 24.30 8.84 14.80
CA SER A 105 25.57 8.17 15.13
C SER A 105 25.44 6.66 15.39
N ASP A 106 24.37 6.23 16.05
CA ASP A 106 24.11 4.82 16.37
C ASP A 106 23.77 3.95 15.15
N MET A 107 23.49 4.56 14.00
CA MET A 107 23.27 3.83 12.74
C MET A 107 24.57 3.54 11.97
N GLN A 108 25.72 4.04 12.46
CA GLN A 108 27.00 3.84 11.79
C GLN A 108 27.40 2.37 11.79
N SER A 109 27.70 1.83 10.62
CA SER A 109 28.14 0.43 10.44
C SER A 109 29.02 0.29 9.21
N GLU A 110 29.57 -0.91 8.97
CA GLU A 110 30.38 -1.20 7.77
C GLU A 110 29.61 -0.92 6.46
N ILE A 111 28.29 -1.15 6.47
CA ILE A 111 27.41 -0.91 5.32
C ILE A 111 26.78 0.50 5.32
N ASN A 112 26.95 1.27 6.40
CA ASN A 112 26.39 2.61 6.58
C ASN A 112 27.41 3.53 7.25
N ALA A 113 28.46 3.88 6.52
CA ALA A 113 29.60 4.62 7.06
C ALA A 113 29.25 6.08 7.45
N ASP A 114 28.26 6.67 6.78
CA ASP A 114 27.81 8.06 6.98
C ASP A 114 26.27 8.13 7.07
N PRO A 115 25.68 7.74 8.21
CA PRO A 115 24.24 7.70 8.37
C PRO A 115 23.59 9.08 8.29
N ALA A 116 24.23 10.11 8.82
CA ALA A 116 23.73 11.49 8.75
C ALA A 116 23.75 12.03 7.31
N GLY A 117 24.81 11.79 6.55
CA GLY A 117 24.88 12.12 5.13
C GLY A 117 23.85 11.35 4.31
N ASN A 118 23.62 10.07 4.62
CA ASN A 118 22.58 9.27 4.00
C ASN A 118 21.18 9.81 4.30
N ALA A 119 20.91 10.25 5.53
CA ALA A 119 19.64 10.86 5.90
C ALA A 119 19.41 12.19 5.14
N LYS A 120 20.44 13.02 4.96
CA LYS A 120 20.35 14.23 4.11
C LYS A 120 20.07 13.91 2.66
N LYS A 121 20.68 12.85 2.13
CA LYS A 121 20.62 12.51 0.72
C LYS A 121 19.31 11.82 0.35
N ASN A 122 18.89 10.86 1.17
CA ASN A 122 17.79 9.95 0.87
C ASN A 122 16.49 10.34 1.58
N GLY A 123 16.55 11.21 2.59
CA GLY A 123 15.45 11.46 3.50
C GLY A 123 15.20 10.27 4.44
N MET A 124 14.15 10.43 5.24
CA MET A 124 13.53 9.34 5.99
C MET A 124 12.15 9.08 5.39
N TRP A 125 11.68 7.84 5.40
CA TRP A 125 10.34 7.52 4.92
C TRP A 125 9.74 6.38 5.72
N GLY A 126 8.41 6.35 5.77
CA GLY A 126 7.63 5.24 6.31
C GLY A 126 6.50 4.91 5.35
N GLU A 127 6.20 3.62 5.25
CA GLU A 127 5.18 3.13 4.32
C GLU A 127 4.33 2.05 4.98
N VAL A 128 3.02 2.16 4.79
CA VAL A 128 2.03 1.16 5.15
C VAL A 128 1.37 0.73 3.84
N SER A 129 1.67 -0.49 3.41
CA SER A 129 1.19 -1.05 2.13
C SER A 129 0.06 -2.06 2.28
N ILE A 130 -0.36 -2.36 3.52
CA ILE A 130 -1.52 -3.20 3.79
C ILE A 130 -2.76 -2.30 3.77
N PRO A 131 -3.83 -2.65 3.02
CA PRO A 131 -5.02 -1.81 2.96
C PRO A 131 -5.67 -1.56 4.32
N VAL A 132 -6.15 -0.34 4.54
CA VAL A 132 -6.81 0.08 5.78
C VAL A 132 -8.21 0.60 5.45
N LEU A 133 -9.23 -0.08 5.98
CA LEU A 133 -10.63 0.27 5.76
C LEU A 133 -11.01 1.58 6.47
N PRO A 134 -12.10 2.25 6.03
CA PRO A 134 -12.65 3.42 6.72
C PRO A 134 -12.91 3.16 8.20
N GLY A 135 -12.34 4.00 9.06
CA GLY A 135 -12.46 3.93 10.52
C GLY A 135 -11.50 2.97 11.21
N GLU A 136 -10.66 2.24 10.47
CA GLU A 136 -9.67 1.31 11.04
C GLU A 136 -8.30 1.96 11.25
N SER A 137 -7.43 1.27 11.99
CA SER A 137 -6.04 1.67 12.20
C SER A 137 -5.10 0.70 11.51
N SER A 138 -4.02 1.23 10.95
CA SER A 138 -3.00 0.43 10.28
C SER A 138 -2.21 -0.42 11.27
N GLU A 139 -1.55 -1.46 10.76
CA GLU A 139 -0.37 -2.00 11.42
C GLU A 139 0.79 -0.98 11.35
N PRO A 140 1.81 -1.07 12.24
CA PRO A 140 2.95 -0.16 12.20
C PRO A 140 3.85 -0.37 10.97
N GLY A 141 4.07 0.70 10.19
CA GLY A 141 5.03 0.76 9.10
C GLY A 141 6.39 1.29 9.61
N PRO A 142 7.46 0.49 9.66
CA PRO A 142 8.77 0.95 10.13
C PRO A 142 9.29 2.15 9.34
N LEU A 143 9.98 3.06 10.03
CA LEU A 143 10.68 4.17 9.39
C LEU A 143 12.08 3.75 8.96
N GLU A 144 12.49 4.22 7.79
CA GLU A 144 13.77 3.91 7.16
C GLU A 144 14.50 5.15 6.66
N VAL A 145 15.83 5.10 6.67
CA VAL A 145 16.70 5.98 5.89
C VAL A 145 17.39 5.15 4.82
N GLY A 146 17.10 5.43 3.55
CA GLY A 146 17.49 4.53 2.47
C GLY A 146 16.78 3.18 2.62
N ALA A 147 17.55 2.13 2.91
CA ALA A 147 17.05 0.77 3.18
C ALA A 147 17.40 0.29 4.60
N ILE A 148 17.57 1.23 5.53
CA ILE A 148 17.99 0.94 6.91
C ILE A 148 16.97 1.50 7.87
N TYR A 149 16.37 0.62 8.65
CA TYR A 149 15.45 0.98 9.72
C TYR A 149 16.08 1.89 10.77
N ILE A 150 15.32 2.90 11.19
CA ILE A 150 15.64 3.70 12.36
C ILE A 150 15.15 3.03 13.65
N ASN A 151 15.85 3.25 14.75
CA ASN A 151 15.65 2.52 16.01
C ASN A 151 15.60 3.42 17.24
N ASP A 152 15.68 4.74 17.04
CA ASP A 152 15.64 5.74 18.11
C ASP A 152 14.77 6.93 17.68
N MET A 153 13.89 7.38 18.57
CA MET A 153 13.03 8.55 18.34
C MET A 153 13.83 9.84 18.07
N ALA A 154 15.06 9.98 18.57
CA ALA A 154 15.91 11.12 18.27
C ALA A 154 16.20 11.26 16.75
N GLN A 155 16.20 10.15 16.00
CA GLN A 155 16.35 10.15 14.55
C GLN A 155 15.10 10.74 13.87
N PHE A 156 13.92 10.37 14.36
CA PHE A 156 12.65 10.91 13.88
C PHE A 156 12.47 12.38 14.27
N GLU A 157 12.91 12.79 15.46
CA GLU A 157 12.86 14.18 15.91
C GLU A 157 13.77 15.11 15.06
N ALA A 158 14.77 14.55 14.36
CA ALA A 158 15.66 15.28 13.46
C ALA A 158 15.05 15.57 12.07
N VAL A 159 13.84 15.08 11.79
CA VAL A 159 13.14 15.27 10.51
C VAL A 159 11.80 15.99 10.68
N GLU A 160 11.30 16.55 9.59
CA GLU A 160 9.95 17.07 9.45
C GLU A 160 9.27 16.47 8.22
N PRO A 161 7.93 16.29 8.22
CA PRO A 161 7.22 15.72 7.09
C PRO A 161 7.33 16.62 5.86
N ASP A 162 7.52 16.01 4.69
CA ASP A 162 7.70 16.69 3.41
C ASP A 162 6.52 16.40 2.48
N LEU A 163 6.31 15.13 2.14
CA LEU A 163 5.25 14.65 1.27
C LEU A 163 4.50 13.49 1.90
N MET A 164 3.17 13.48 1.78
CA MET A 164 2.33 12.30 2.06
C MET A 164 1.72 11.84 0.75
N LYS A 165 1.93 10.57 0.39
CA LYS A 165 1.29 9.92 -0.74
C LYS A 165 0.23 8.96 -0.23
N ILE A 166 -0.96 9.06 -0.81
CA ILE A 166 -2.16 8.34 -0.39
C ILE A 166 -2.71 7.65 -1.63
N ALA A 167 -2.57 6.33 -1.69
CA ALA A 167 -3.26 5.52 -2.68
C ALA A 167 -4.60 5.05 -2.10
N PHE A 168 -5.72 5.33 -2.75
CA PHE A 168 -7.05 5.00 -2.26
C PHE A 168 -7.93 4.36 -3.34
N LEU A 169 -8.79 3.44 -2.90
CA LEU A 169 -9.71 2.71 -3.76
C LEU A 169 -11.07 3.41 -3.78
N THR A 170 -11.64 3.55 -4.98
CA THR A 170 -12.96 4.13 -5.20
C THR A 170 -13.99 3.05 -5.57
N ASP A 171 -15.27 3.36 -5.37
CA ASP A 171 -16.39 2.41 -5.58
C ASP A 171 -16.50 1.84 -7.01
N ASP A 172 -15.85 2.45 -8.00
CA ASP A 172 -15.83 1.94 -9.38
C ASP A 172 -14.68 0.97 -9.67
N GLY A 173 -13.93 0.56 -8.64
CA GLY A 173 -12.81 -0.38 -8.77
C GLY A 173 -11.54 0.27 -9.28
N LYS A 174 -11.42 1.60 -9.23
CA LYS A 174 -10.18 2.30 -9.57
C LYS A 174 -9.45 2.77 -8.34
N MET A 175 -8.13 2.67 -8.41
CA MET A 175 -7.21 3.21 -7.43
C MET A 175 -6.51 4.44 -7.99
N TYR A 176 -6.51 5.48 -7.16
CA TYR A 176 -5.89 6.78 -7.43
C TYR A 176 -4.82 7.06 -6.38
N GLU A 177 -3.81 7.85 -6.73
CA GLU A 177 -2.80 8.31 -5.80
C GLU A 177 -2.80 9.85 -5.73
N GLU A 178 -3.04 10.38 -4.54
CA GLU A 178 -2.87 11.80 -4.23
C GLU A 178 -1.57 12.03 -3.47
N THR A 179 -0.90 13.15 -3.74
CA THR A 179 0.23 13.61 -2.96
C THR A 179 -0.13 14.94 -2.30
N TYR A 180 -0.08 14.95 -0.97
CA TYR A 180 -0.14 16.14 -0.13
C TYR A 180 1.26 16.67 0.18
N ASP A 181 1.48 17.95 -0.12
CA ASP A 181 2.72 18.68 0.15
C ASP A 181 2.56 19.47 1.45
N PHE A 182 3.28 19.04 2.50
CA PHE A 182 3.21 19.66 3.82
C PHE A 182 3.77 21.09 3.83
N LYS A 183 4.75 21.37 2.97
CA LYS A 183 5.42 22.67 2.90
C LYS A 183 4.51 23.73 2.29
N ASN A 184 3.76 23.35 1.27
CA ASN A 184 2.92 24.26 0.49
C ASN A 184 1.43 24.19 0.84
N ASP A 185 1.00 23.25 1.70
CA ASP A 185 -0.40 23.03 2.05
C ASP A 185 -1.25 22.84 0.79
N SER A 186 -0.82 21.90 -0.06
CA SER A 186 -1.38 21.73 -1.40
C SER A 186 -1.38 20.28 -1.85
N TYR A 187 -2.29 19.96 -2.77
CA TYR A 187 -2.42 18.61 -3.30
C TYR A 187 -2.17 18.55 -4.82
N SER A 188 -1.72 17.38 -5.23
CA SER A 188 -1.61 16.93 -6.62
C SER A 188 -2.13 15.50 -6.76
N LEU A 189 -2.73 15.20 -7.90
CA LEU A 189 -3.23 13.86 -8.25
C LEU A 189 -2.26 13.24 -9.27
N ASN A 190 -1.88 11.98 -9.05
CA ASN A 190 -1.08 11.22 -10.00
C ASN A 190 -1.92 10.93 -11.25
N SER A 191 -1.31 11.07 -12.44
CA SER A 191 -1.99 10.78 -13.70
C SER A 191 -2.12 9.28 -14.00
N LYS A 192 -1.32 8.41 -13.36
CA LYS A 192 -1.50 6.96 -13.46
C LYS A 192 -2.71 6.59 -12.59
N VAL A 193 -3.72 6.03 -13.24
CA VAL A 193 -4.88 5.44 -12.58
C VAL A 193 -4.77 3.94 -12.75
N ILE A 194 -5.02 3.20 -11.69
CA ILE A 194 -5.01 1.74 -11.68
C ILE A 194 -6.46 1.28 -11.74
N ASP A 195 -6.82 0.53 -12.78
CA ASP A 195 -8.10 -0.17 -12.84
C ASP A 195 -7.90 -1.57 -12.25
N THR A 196 -8.43 -1.80 -11.04
CA THR A 196 -8.19 -3.06 -10.32
C THR A 196 -8.98 -4.23 -10.88
N ALA A 197 -9.84 -3.99 -11.88
CA ALA A 197 -10.53 -5.01 -12.65
C ALA A 197 -9.85 -5.32 -13.98
N GLU A 198 -8.82 -4.56 -14.36
CA GLU A 198 -8.05 -4.80 -15.58
C GLU A 198 -7.38 -6.18 -15.52
N TRP A 199 -7.48 -6.91 -16.63
CA TRP A 199 -6.82 -8.19 -16.81
C TRP A 199 -6.35 -8.33 -18.25
N GLY A 200 -5.25 -9.06 -18.44
CA GLY A 200 -4.69 -9.27 -19.75
C GLY A 200 -5.56 -10.13 -20.67
N SER A 201 -5.25 -10.06 -21.95
CA SER A 201 -5.90 -10.81 -23.03
C SER A 201 -4.93 -11.57 -23.93
N GLU A 202 -3.62 -11.35 -23.78
CA GLU A 202 -2.60 -12.13 -24.48
C GLU A 202 -2.57 -13.58 -23.98
N GLU A 203 -1.96 -14.47 -24.75
CA GLU A 203 -1.90 -15.91 -24.44
C GLU A 203 -1.46 -16.21 -22.99
N PRO A 204 -0.36 -15.64 -22.45
CA PRO A 204 0.02 -15.93 -21.08
C PRO A 204 -1.06 -15.47 -20.08
N ALA A 205 -1.67 -14.30 -20.26
CA ALA A 205 -2.74 -13.83 -19.36
C ALA A 205 -3.95 -14.76 -19.31
N THR A 206 -4.26 -15.45 -20.42
CA THR A 206 -5.35 -16.45 -20.46
C THR A 206 -5.01 -17.76 -19.78
N MET A 207 -3.72 -18.06 -19.59
CA MET A 207 -3.23 -19.23 -18.86
C MET A 207 -3.07 -18.98 -17.37
N SER A 208 -2.90 -17.71 -16.97
CA SER A 208 -2.84 -17.33 -15.57
C SER A 208 -4.21 -17.49 -14.89
N PRO A 209 -4.29 -18.20 -13.74
CA PRO A 209 -5.44 -18.08 -12.86
C PRO A 209 -5.65 -16.62 -12.44
N LYS A 210 -6.88 -16.28 -12.05
CA LYS A 210 -7.16 -15.03 -11.34
C LYS A 210 -7.06 -15.27 -9.85
N ILE A 211 -6.55 -14.29 -9.12
CA ILE A 211 -6.64 -14.27 -7.66
C ILE A 211 -7.98 -13.65 -7.25
N ASP A 212 -8.76 -14.37 -6.46
CA ASP A 212 -10.00 -13.85 -5.88
C ASP A 212 -9.69 -13.12 -4.58
N GLY A 213 -10.48 -12.09 -4.23
CA GLY A 213 -10.36 -11.37 -2.95
C GLY A 213 -9.30 -10.25 -2.92
N ALA A 214 -8.23 -10.38 -3.71
CA ALA A 214 -7.14 -9.42 -3.75
C ALA A 214 -7.41 -8.20 -4.65
N ILE A 215 -6.62 -7.14 -4.44
CA ILE A 215 -6.63 -5.93 -5.28
C ILE A 215 -5.44 -6.00 -6.25
N VAL A 216 -5.72 -6.15 -7.55
CA VAL A 216 -4.68 -6.18 -8.60
C VAL A 216 -4.26 -4.75 -8.95
N VAL A 217 -2.95 -4.44 -8.93
CA VAL A 217 -2.48 -3.04 -8.97
C VAL A 217 -1.45 -2.70 -10.06
N ASP A 218 -0.76 -3.68 -10.61
CA ASP A 218 0.21 -3.45 -11.69
C ASP A 218 0.13 -4.64 -12.64
N VAL A 219 -0.33 -4.44 -13.87
CA VAL A 219 -0.51 -5.50 -14.88
C VAL A 219 0.40 -5.20 -16.07
N GLU A 220 1.17 -6.20 -16.50
CA GLU A 220 1.86 -6.23 -17.77
C GLU A 220 1.26 -7.35 -18.62
N ASP A 221 0.82 -7.02 -19.83
CA ASP A 221 0.19 -7.97 -20.76
C ASP A 221 0.86 -7.85 -22.13
N THR A 222 1.69 -8.83 -22.47
CA THR A 222 2.39 -8.92 -23.75
C THR A 222 2.33 -10.35 -24.28
N ALA A 223 2.67 -10.53 -25.57
CA ALA A 223 2.71 -11.86 -26.18
C ALA A 223 3.70 -12.83 -25.51
N ASP A 224 4.73 -12.31 -24.83
CA ASP A 224 5.81 -13.12 -24.23
C ASP A 224 5.77 -13.14 -22.70
N ARG A 225 4.99 -12.25 -22.07
CA ARG A 225 4.92 -12.11 -20.62
C ARG A 225 3.55 -11.62 -20.20
N PHE A 226 3.00 -12.25 -19.16
CA PHE A 226 1.98 -11.68 -18.31
C PHE A 226 2.52 -11.57 -16.89
N SER A 227 2.39 -10.42 -16.25
CA SER A 227 2.73 -10.28 -14.83
C SER A 227 1.74 -9.40 -14.12
N PHE A 228 1.51 -9.68 -12.84
CA PHE A 228 0.76 -8.77 -12.01
C PHE A 228 1.24 -8.70 -10.56
N GLU A 229 0.95 -7.56 -9.92
CA GLU A 229 0.98 -7.42 -8.47
C GLU A 229 -0.44 -7.41 -7.91
N ALA A 230 -0.64 -8.12 -6.80
CA ALA A 230 -1.85 -8.10 -6.01
C ALA A 230 -1.53 -7.75 -4.54
N ILE A 231 -2.32 -6.88 -3.94
CA ILE A 231 -2.27 -6.52 -2.52
C ILE A 231 -3.51 -7.04 -1.79
N ASP A 232 -3.48 -7.00 -0.46
CA ASP A 232 -4.50 -7.61 0.41
C ASP A 232 -4.55 -9.14 0.28
N VAL A 233 -3.37 -9.76 0.10
CA VAL A 233 -3.23 -11.21 -0.06
C VAL A 233 -2.78 -11.84 1.25
N ASP A 234 -3.61 -12.71 1.82
CA ASP A 234 -3.22 -13.56 2.94
C ASP A 234 -2.56 -14.88 2.50
N GLN A 235 -2.01 -15.64 3.45
CA GLN A 235 -1.33 -16.90 3.16
C GLN A 235 -2.26 -17.92 2.50
N GLY A 236 -3.53 -17.98 2.92
CA GLY A 236 -4.50 -18.92 2.36
C GLY A 236 -4.88 -18.58 0.93
N GLU A 237 -4.95 -17.30 0.59
CA GLU A 237 -5.18 -16.81 -0.77
C GLU A 237 -3.98 -17.10 -1.69
N PHE A 238 -2.75 -16.93 -1.18
CA PHE A 238 -1.56 -17.37 -1.91
C PHE A 238 -1.55 -18.89 -2.16
N ASP A 239 -1.80 -19.69 -1.12
CA ASP A 239 -1.86 -21.15 -1.23
C ASP A 239 -2.94 -21.59 -2.25
N ALA A 240 -4.11 -20.93 -2.23
CA ALA A 240 -5.19 -21.17 -3.18
C ALA A 240 -4.81 -20.78 -4.62
N TYR A 241 -4.08 -19.68 -4.80
CA TYR A 241 -3.57 -19.28 -6.11
C TYR A 241 -2.56 -20.29 -6.65
N VAL A 242 -1.65 -20.80 -5.81
CA VAL A 242 -0.71 -21.87 -6.16
C VAL A 242 -1.46 -23.14 -6.58
N ASP A 243 -2.50 -23.52 -5.85
CA ASP A 243 -3.34 -24.66 -6.23
C ASP A 243 -4.04 -24.43 -7.58
N ALA A 244 -4.51 -23.21 -7.85
CA ALA A 244 -5.07 -22.86 -9.14
C ALA A 244 -4.03 -22.92 -10.27
N CYS A 245 -2.77 -22.54 -10.03
CA CYS A 245 -1.68 -22.72 -11.00
C CYS A 245 -1.45 -24.21 -11.30
N LYS A 246 -1.45 -25.07 -10.28
CA LYS A 246 -1.31 -26.51 -10.44
C LYS A 246 -2.47 -27.09 -11.26
N GLU A 247 -3.70 -26.67 -10.99
CA GLU A 247 -4.89 -27.07 -11.75
C GLU A 247 -4.85 -26.57 -13.20
N ALA A 248 -4.27 -25.39 -13.45
CA ALA A 248 -4.07 -24.83 -14.77
C ALA A 248 -2.98 -25.55 -15.59
N GLY A 249 -2.17 -26.42 -14.98
CA GLY A 249 -1.17 -27.23 -15.66
C GLY A 249 0.28 -26.84 -15.40
N PHE A 250 0.53 -25.85 -14.55
CA PHE A 250 1.89 -25.55 -14.06
C PHE A 250 2.28 -26.59 -13.03
N THR A 251 2.94 -27.66 -13.47
CA THR A 251 3.25 -28.82 -12.60
C THR A 251 4.58 -29.50 -12.94
N VAL A 252 5.27 -29.04 -13.98
CA VAL A 252 6.54 -29.61 -14.44
C VAL A 252 7.69 -28.93 -13.69
N ASP A 253 8.61 -29.75 -13.18
CA ASP A 253 9.78 -29.34 -12.39
C ASP A 253 9.50 -28.28 -11.29
N PRO A 254 8.51 -28.53 -10.40
CA PRO A 254 8.07 -27.50 -9.47
C PRO A 254 9.04 -27.27 -8.31
N ALA A 255 9.09 -26.03 -7.83
CA ALA A 255 9.71 -25.65 -6.58
C ALA A 255 8.74 -24.80 -5.75
N GLU A 256 8.56 -25.14 -4.48
CA GLU A 256 7.52 -24.55 -3.62
C GLU A 256 8.04 -24.32 -2.20
N THR A 257 7.72 -23.15 -1.65
CA THR A 257 7.89 -22.77 -0.25
C THR A 257 6.59 -22.11 0.24
N ASP A 258 6.55 -21.67 1.50
CA ASP A 258 5.47 -20.84 2.03
C ASP A 258 5.38 -19.44 1.36
N GLN A 259 6.41 -19.03 0.60
CA GLN A 259 6.50 -17.70 0.00
C GLN A 259 6.74 -17.71 -1.50
N THR A 260 7.01 -18.86 -2.11
CA THR A 260 7.31 -18.91 -3.54
C THR A 260 6.78 -20.16 -4.20
N TYR A 261 6.38 -20.03 -5.45
CA TYR A 261 6.03 -21.17 -6.30
C TYR A 261 6.60 -20.98 -7.69
N TYR A 262 7.20 -22.03 -8.23
CA TYR A 262 7.77 -22.07 -9.57
C TYR A 262 7.35 -23.34 -10.26
N ALA A 263 6.97 -23.27 -11.53
CA ALA A 263 6.73 -24.45 -12.35
C ALA A 263 6.66 -24.12 -13.84
N ASP A 264 7.03 -25.09 -14.66
CA ASP A 264 6.73 -25.08 -16.09
C ASP A 264 5.31 -25.63 -16.33
N HIS A 265 4.66 -25.07 -17.35
CA HIS A 265 3.40 -25.60 -17.84
C HIS A 265 3.61 -26.92 -18.59
N VAL A 266 2.63 -27.84 -18.52
CA VAL A 266 2.68 -29.17 -19.16
C VAL A 266 2.85 -29.16 -20.68
N ASP A 267 2.57 -28.06 -21.36
CA ASP A 267 2.83 -27.90 -22.80
C ASP A 267 4.27 -27.50 -23.14
N GLY A 268 5.07 -27.13 -22.13
CA GLY A 268 6.45 -26.66 -22.25
C GLY A 268 6.60 -25.25 -22.81
N GLY A 269 5.51 -24.47 -22.92
CA GLY A 269 5.52 -23.14 -23.53
C GLY A 269 5.73 -21.99 -22.54
N PHE A 270 5.46 -22.21 -21.25
CA PHE A 270 5.43 -21.15 -20.24
C PHE A 270 6.00 -21.59 -18.90
N HIS A 271 6.54 -20.61 -18.16
CA HIS A 271 7.03 -20.73 -16.79
C HIS A 271 6.32 -19.73 -15.90
N VAL A 272 5.90 -20.17 -14.70
CA VAL A 272 5.32 -19.28 -13.68
C VAL A 272 6.31 -19.09 -12.52
N ASP A 273 6.51 -17.84 -12.11
CA ASP A 273 7.15 -17.44 -10.86
C ASP A 273 6.12 -16.71 -9.97
N CYS A 274 5.86 -17.24 -8.78
CA CYS A 274 5.04 -16.59 -7.76
C CYS A 274 5.91 -16.19 -6.58
N PHE A 275 5.81 -14.94 -6.13
CA PHE A 275 6.48 -14.41 -4.95
C PHE A 275 5.46 -13.80 -3.99
N TYR A 276 5.32 -14.39 -2.81
CA TYR A 276 4.46 -13.89 -1.74
C TYR A 276 5.29 -13.23 -0.65
N TYR A 277 4.85 -12.04 -0.23
CA TYR A 277 5.46 -11.22 0.81
C TYR A 277 4.48 -11.06 1.98
N PRO A 278 4.47 -12.00 2.96
CA PRO A 278 3.50 -12.00 4.05
C PRO A 278 3.49 -10.71 4.87
N GLY A 279 4.67 -10.10 5.08
CA GLY A 279 4.80 -8.85 5.84
C GLY A 279 4.16 -7.64 5.17
N ARG A 280 3.82 -7.73 3.88
CA ARG A 280 3.16 -6.68 3.11
C ARG A 280 1.78 -7.10 2.58
N GLN A 281 1.38 -8.37 2.79
CA GLN A 281 0.21 -8.99 2.18
C GLN A 281 0.17 -8.76 0.66
N GLN A 282 1.29 -9.03 0.00
CA GLN A 282 1.52 -8.74 -1.41
C GLN A 282 1.95 -10.01 -2.15
N LEU A 283 1.37 -10.24 -3.33
CA LEU A 283 1.74 -11.29 -4.28
C LEU A 283 2.23 -10.64 -5.57
N THR A 284 3.35 -11.14 -6.09
CA THR A 284 3.85 -10.80 -7.41
C THR A 284 3.95 -12.06 -8.26
N ILE A 285 3.36 -12.01 -9.45
CA ILE A 285 3.34 -13.11 -10.41
C ILE A 285 4.07 -12.70 -11.69
N TYR A 286 4.92 -13.59 -12.20
CA TYR A 286 5.42 -13.54 -13.55
C TYR A 286 5.04 -14.83 -14.27
N LEU A 287 4.57 -14.69 -15.49
CA LEU A 287 4.29 -15.79 -16.39
C LEU A 287 4.96 -15.51 -17.73
N ASP A 288 6.06 -16.22 -17.98
CA ASP A 288 6.98 -15.98 -19.08
C ASP A 288 6.92 -17.10 -20.11
N ARG A 289 6.96 -16.71 -21.40
CA ARG A 289 7.11 -17.66 -22.49
C ARG A 289 8.52 -18.24 -22.53
N LEU A 290 8.61 -19.56 -22.63
CA LEU A 290 9.86 -20.28 -22.84
C LEU A 290 10.25 -20.25 -24.33
N GLN A 291 11.54 -20.02 -24.61
CA GLN A 291 12.11 -19.98 -25.97
C GLN A 291 12.68 -21.32 -26.42
#